data_AF-A0A9D1G0N2-F1
#
_entry.id   AF-A0A9D1G0N2-F1
#
_cell.length_a   1.000
_cell.length_b   1.000
_cell.length_c   1.000
_cell.angle_alpha   90.00
_cell.angle_beta   90.00
_cell.angle_gamma   90.00
#
_symmetry.space_group_name_H-M   'P 1'
#
loop_
_entity.id
_entity.type
_entity.pdbx_description
1 polymer ?
#
loop_
_entity_poly.entity_id
_entity_poly.type
_entity_poly.pdbx_seq_one_letter_code
_entity_poly.pdbx_strand_id
1 'polypeptide(L)'
;MYEGKIKPIEYQGRELRFLNQRSRNWTHPYPYGENDDSTLSSAGCGIFSVAHVVEWLTGKRMKPESLADFSVENGGRGDDGTDRPALLSAMMAHGYAEQCGFSYQFDGLRNDLEALWAHMRAGNAALCNLRVGHIVALVDARETERGREYLVIDSYSESAHEKVKNAVREVVEASSITAPVRNADGLAVGETTQYAMYWVDAAQPRDFNLLHRL
;
A
#
# COMPACT_ATOMS: atom_id res chain seq x y z
N MET A 1 -8.10 3.96 -20.38
CA MET A 1 -8.53 4.46 -19.06
C MET A 1 -8.93 3.30 -18.16
N TYR A 2 -8.37 3.19 -16.96
CA TYR A 2 -8.70 2.11 -16.02
C TYR A 2 -9.44 2.65 -14.79
N GLU A 3 -10.74 2.36 -14.70
CA GLU A 3 -11.60 2.79 -13.58
C GLU A 3 -12.03 1.63 -12.67
N GLY A 4 -11.58 0.41 -12.99
CA GLY A 4 -11.92 -0.79 -12.24
C GLY A 4 -11.35 -0.81 -10.82
N LYS A 5 -11.97 -1.60 -9.95
CA LYS A 5 -11.49 -1.84 -8.57
C LYS A 5 -10.24 -2.71 -8.55
N ILE A 6 -10.19 -3.72 -9.42
CA ILE A 6 -9.19 -4.80 -9.37
C ILE A 6 -8.53 -5.01 -10.75
N LYS A 7 -7.21 -4.84 -10.82
CA LYS A 7 -6.42 -5.11 -12.02
C LYS A 7 -5.52 -6.31 -11.77
N PRO A 8 -5.59 -7.39 -12.57
CA PRO A 8 -4.59 -8.46 -12.51
C PRO A 8 -3.22 -7.92 -12.94
N ILE A 9 -2.18 -8.28 -12.18
CA ILE A 9 -0.78 -8.01 -12.52
C ILE A 9 -0.03 -9.34 -12.46
N GLU A 10 0.66 -9.67 -13.54
CA GLU A 10 1.64 -10.74 -13.54
C GLU A 10 3.03 -10.16 -13.24
N TYR A 11 3.71 -10.72 -12.24
CA TYR A 11 5.06 -10.32 -11.88
C TYR A 11 5.89 -11.52 -11.42
N GLN A 12 6.99 -11.81 -12.13
CA GLN A 12 7.90 -12.92 -11.81
C GLN A 12 7.17 -14.27 -11.61
N GLY A 13 6.18 -14.58 -12.46
CA GLY A 13 5.38 -15.80 -12.38
C GLY A 13 4.32 -15.81 -11.27
N ARG A 14 4.10 -14.68 -10.58
CA ARG A 14 3.01 -14.49 -9.62
C ARG A 14 1.85 -13.75 -10.28
N GLU A 15 0.62 -14.23 -10.06
CA GLU A 15 -0.60 -13.49 -10.37
C GLU A 15 -1.09 -12.75 -9.13
N LEU A 16 -1.07 -11.42 -9.18
CA LEU A 16 -1.48 -10.53 -8.10
C LEU A 16 -2.70 -9.73 -8.50
N ARG A 17 -3.54 -9.40 -7.53
CA ARG A 17 -4.59 -8.39 -7.69
C ARG A 17 -4.07 -7.04 -7.21
N PHE A 18 -3.88 -6.13 -8.15
CA PHE A 18 -3.81 -4.72 -7.81
C PHE A 18 -5.19 -4.22 -7.40
N LEU A 19 -5.26 -3.59 -6.25
CA LEU A 19 -6.48 -3.02 -5.67
C LEU A 19 -6.37 -1.51 -5.90
N ASN A 20 -7.01 -1.04 -6.96
CA ASN A 20 -6.94 0.34 -7.40
C ASN A 20 -7.77 1.21 -6.46
N GLN A 21 -7.15 1.77 -5.44
CA GLN A 21 -7.81 2.63 -4.45
C GLN A 21 -8.56 3.78 -5.13
N ARG A 22 -8.05 4.35 -6.24
CA ARG A 22 -8.70 5.46 -6.94
C ARG A 22 -10.06 5.12 -7.57
N SER A 23 -10.45 3.84 -7.61
CA SER A 23 -11.75 3.46 -8.12
C SER A 23 -12.86 3.99 -7.21
N ARG A 24 -13.77 4.81 -7.76
CA ARG A 24 -14.97 5.30 -7.06
C ARG A 24 -15.98 4.19 -6.75
N ASN A 25 -15.75 2.98 -7.27
CA ASN A 25 -16.58 1.82 -7.01
C ASN A 25 -16.25 1.15 -5.66
N TRP A 26 -15.21 1.61 -4.95
CA TRP A 26 -15.03 1.27 -3.53
C TRP A 26 -16.09 2.00 -2.71
N THR A 27 -17.04 1.23 -2.18
CA THR A 27 -18.13 1.73 -1.33
C THR A 27 -17.97 1.15 0.06
N HIS A 28 -18.37 1.92 1.06
CA HIS A 28 -18.41 1.52 2.47
C HIS A 28 -19.65 2.16 3.10
N PRO A 29 -20.42 1.46 3.96
CA PRO A 29 -21.62 2.03 4.60
C PRO A 29 -21.39 3.30 5.45
N TYR A 30 -20.14 3.64 5.78
CA TYR A 30 -19.80 4.79 6.59
C TYR A 30 -18.45 5.40 6.15
N PRO A 31 -18.13 6.61 6.62
CA PRO A 31 -16.89 7.29 6.25
C PRO A 31 -15.64 6.57 6.78
N TYR A 32 -14.63 6.44 5.93
CA TYR A 32 -13.36 5.79 6.28
C TYR A 32 -12.26 6.82 6.52
N GLY A 33 -12.40 7.58 7.62
CA GLY A 33 -11.57 8.70 8.06
C GLY A 33 -12.40 9.60 8.97
N GLU A 34 -11.83 10.68 9.50
CA GLU A 34 -12.58 11.61 10.37
C GLU A 34 -13.59 12.49 9.63
N ASN A 35 -13.35 12.77 8.35
CA ASN A 35 -14.27 13.57 7.54
C ASN A 35 -15.44 12.73 7.03
N ASP A 36 -16.66 13.26 7.12
CA ASP A 36 -17.90 12.57 6.70
C ASP A 36 -17.92 12.18 5.21
N ASP A 37 -17.11 12.84 4.37
CA ASP A 37 -16.97 12.54 2.94
C ASP A 37 -15.80 11.59 2.62
N SER A 38 -15.08 11.11 3.64
CA SER A 38 -13.95 10.19 3.44
C SER A 38 -14.46 8.81 2.97
N THR A 39 -13.91 8.32 1.87
CA THR A 39 -14.24 7.01 1.33
C THR A 39 -13.00 6.14 1.31
N LEU A 40 -13.18 4.84 1.07
CA LEU A 40 -12.05 3.95 0.80
C LEU A 40 -11.16 4.47 -0.34
N SER A 41 -11.73 5.18 -1.31
CA SER A 41 -10.97 5.74 -2.42
C SER A 41 -10.06 6.91 -2.04
N SER A 42 -10.41 7.69 -1.04
CA SER A 42 -9.62 8.84 -0.58
C SER A 42 -8.71 8.53 0.61
N ALA A 43 -9.06 7.54 1.44
CA ALA A 43 -8.40 7.33 2.73
C ALA A 43 -8.05 5.84 3.03
N GLY A 44 -8.33 4.92 2.11
CA GLY A 44 -8.10 3.48 2.32
C GLY A 44 -6.65 3.00 2.17
N CYS A 45 -5.67 3.87 1.90
CA CYS A 45 -4.31 3.45 1.51
C CYS A 45 -3.67 2.41 2.45
N GLY A 46 -3.89 2.54 3.77
CA GLY A 46 -3.39 1.60 4.76
C GLY A 46 -3.98 0.20 4.63
N ILE A 47 -5.30 0.06 4.56
CA ILE A 47 -5.95 -1.25 4.45
C ILE A 47 -5.70 -1.93 3.10
N PHE A 48 -5.61 -1.16 2.01
CA PHE A 48 -5.25 -1.72 0.71
C PHE A 48 -3.81 -2.24 0.74
N SER A 49 -2.89 -1.50 1.36
CA SER A 49 -1.50 -1.93 1.52
C SER A 49 -1.38 -3.20 2.36
N VAL A 50 -2.14 -3.32 3.45
CA VAL A 50 -2.20 -4.58 4.23
C VAL A 50 -2.71 -5.73 3.35
N ALA A 51 -3.80 -5.53 2.60
CA ALA A 51 -4.33 -6.57 1.72
C ALA A 51 -3.31 -7.01 0.65
N HIS A 52 -2.52 -6.07 0.10
CA HIS A 52 -1.44 -6.36 -0.83
C HIS A 52 -0.30 -7.16 -0.19
N VAL A 53 0.12 -6.80 1.03
CA VAL A 53 1.13 -7.56 1.77
C VAL A 53 0.65 -8.99 2.03
N VAL A 54 -0.59 -9.17 2.47
CA VAL A 54 -1.15 -10.50 2.75
C VAL A 54 -1.19 -11.36 1.48
N GLU A 55 -1.65 -10.78 0.37
CA GLU A 55 -1.67 -11.49 -0.92
C GLU A 55 -0.25 -11.83 -1.38
N TRP A 56 0.74 -10.96 -1.17
CA TRP A 56 2.12 -11.23 -1.51
C TRP A 56 2.78 -12.34 -0.67
N LEU A 57 2.56 -12.33 0.65
CA LEU A 57 3.18 -13.29 1.57
C LEU A 57 2.54 -14.68 1.48
N THR A 58 1.24 -14.75 1.23
CA THR A 58 0.45 -15.99 1.40
C THR A 58 -0.33 -16.42 0.17
N GLY A 59 -0.51 -15.56 -0.83
CA GLY A 59 -1.45 -15.77 -1.94
C GLY A 59 -2.93 -15.63 -1.54
N LYS A 60 -3.24 -15.40 -0.25
CA LYS A 60 -4.62 -15.21 0.20
C LYS A 60 -5.16 -13.85 -0.22
N ARG A 61 -6.40 -13.86 -0.70
CA ARG A 61 -7.08 -12.70 -1.28
C ARG A 61 -8.02 -12.07 -0.27
N MET A 62 -7.53 -11.07 0.47
CA MET A 62 -8.36 -10.30 1.41
C MET A 62 -9.36 -9.39 0.67
N LYS A 63 -10.51 -9.15 1.29
CA LYS A 63 -11.48 -8.11 0.88
C LYS A 63 -11.18 -6.82 1.66
N PRO A 64 -10.81 -5.72 0.98
CA PRO A 64 -10.51 -4.45 1.64
C PRO A 64 -11.67 -3.94 2.50
N GLU A 65 -12.91 -4.10 2.04
CA GLU A 65 -14.09 -3.69 2.81
C GLU A 65 -14.18 -4.42 4.16
N SER A 66 -13.90 -5.72 4.21
CA SER A 66 -13.91 -6.47 5.48
C SER A 66 -12.76 -6.08 6.41
N LEU A 67 -11.61 -5.67 5.86
CA LEU A 67 -10.52 -5.12 6.68
C LEU A 67 -10.86 -3.70 7.17
N ALA A 68 -11.60 -2.93 6.39
CA ALA A 68 -12.11 -1.63 6.79
C ALA A 68 -13.11 -1.76 7.95
N ASP A 69 -14.04 -2.72 7.87
CA ASP A 69 -14.97 -3.07 8.96
C ASP A 69 -14.18 -3.37 10.25
N PHE A 70 -13.23 -4.31 10.16
CA PHE A 70 -12.37 -4.66 11.29
C PHE A 70 -11.60 -3.46 11.86
N SER A 71 -11.04 -2.63 10.97
CA SER A 71 -10.29 -1.42 11.34
C SER A 71 -11.15 -0.45 12.16
N VAL A 72 -12.40 -0.22 11.75
CA VAL A 72 -13.32 0.66 12.47
C VAL A 72 -13.73 0.07 13.82
N GLU A 73 -14.10 -1.21 13.84
CA GLU A 73 -14.56 -1.90 15.06
C GLU A 73 -13.48 -1.99 16.14
N ASN A 74 -12.21 -2.05 15.75
CA ASN A 74 -11.08 -2.33 16.65
C ASN A 74 -10.10 -1.15 16.77
N GLY A 75 -10.51 0.06 16.39
CA GLY A 75 -9.74 1.29 16.60
C GLY A 75 -8.53 1.49 15.67
N GLY A 76 -8.45 0.78 14.56
CA GLY A 76 -7.43 0.96 13.52
C GLY A 76 -7.73 2.11 12.54
N ARG A 77 -8.94 2.67 12.55
CA ARG A 77 -9.30 3.85 11.75
C ARG A 77 -8.75 5.11 12.41
N GLY A 78 -7.89 5.84 11.71
CA GLY A 78 -7.33 7.12 12.16
C GLY A 78 -7.89 8.32 11.39
N ASP A 79 -7.39 9.52 11.71
CA ASP A 79 -7.87 10.81 11.21
C ASP A 79 -7.91 10.89 9.67
N ASP A 80 -6.82 10.46 9.02
CA ASP A 80 -6.64 10.44 7.56
C ASP A 80 -6.90 9.07 6.92
N GLY A 81 -7.48 8.13 7.69
CA GLY A 81 -7.94 6.84 7.20
C GLY A 81 -7.50 5.67 8.06
N THR A 82 -6.20 5.37 8.11
CA THR A 82 -5.68 4.18 8.82
C THR A 82 -4.54 4.53 9.76
N ASP A 83 -4.75 4.30 11.06
CA ASP A 83 -3.67 4.26 12.05
C ASP A 83 -3.01 2.87 11.97
N ARG A 84 -1.82 2.80 11.34
CA ARG A 84 -1.11 1.54 11.14
C ARG A 84 -0.71 0.85 12.45
N PRO A 85 -0.06 1.51 13.42
CA PRO A 85 0.17 0.91 14.73
C PRO A 85 -1.09 0.34 15.36
N ALA A 86 -2.19 1.08 15.41
CA ALA A 86 -3.43 0.62 16.03
C ALA A 86 -4.04 -0.58 15.27
N LEU A 87 -4.15 -0.49 13.94
CA LEU A 87 -4.68 -1.58 13.11
C LEU A 87 -3.85 -2.86 13.25
N LEU A 88 -2.53 -2.79 13.11
CA LEU A 88 -1.66 -3.97 13.19
C LEU A 88 -1.67 -4.58 14.60
N SER A 89 -1.75 -3.75 15.64
CA SER A 89 -1.88 -4.20 17.03
C SER A 89 -3.20 -4.92 17.25
N ALA A 90 -4.31 -4.38 16.73
CA ALA A 90 -5.61 -5.03 16.78
C ALA A 90 -5.61 -6.37 16.02
N MET A 91 -5.02 -6.40 14.81
CA MET A 91 -4.89 -7.64 14.06
C MET A 91 -4.11 -8.71 14.84
N MET A 92 -3.04 -8.33 15.55
CA MET A 92 -2.30 -9.24 16.43
C MET A 92 -3.14 -9.72 17.62
N ALA A 93 -3.77 -8.80 18.34
CA ALA A 93 -4.55 -9.11 19.54
C ALA A 93 -5.73 -10.05 19.27
N HIS A 94 -6.33 -9.96 18.08
CA HIS A 94 -7.45 -10.80 17.66
C HIS A 94 -7.02 -12.06 16.88
N GLY A 95 -5.72 -12.36 16.79
CA GLY A 95 -5.19 -13.49 16.03
C GLY A 95 -5.38 -13.38 14.51
N TYR A 96 -5.84 -12.23 14.02
CA TYR A 96 -6.11 -12.01 12.61
C TYR A 96 -4.81 -11.88 11.79
N ALA A 97 -3.75 -11.31 12.39
CA ALA A 97 -2.43 -11.23 11.78
C ALA A 97 -1.87 -12.63 11.44
N GLU A 98 -1.99 -13.59 12.36
CA GLU A 98 -1.55 -14.98 12.14
C GLU A 98 -2.31 -15.64 10.97
N GLN A 99 -3.63 -15.44 10.90
CA GLN A 99 -4.44 -15.91 9.76
C GLN A 99 -4.00 -15.28 8.43
N CYS A 100 -3.47 -14.05 8.50
CA CYS A 100 -2.92 -13.29 7.38
C CYS A 100 -1.45 -13.63 7.07
N GLY A 101 -0.83 -14.55 7.81
CA GLY A 101 0.53 -15.04 7.57
C GLY A 101 1.66 -14.08 7.97
N PHE A 102 1.39 -13.19 8.92
CA PHE A 102 2.41 -12.31 9.49
C PHE A 102 2.23 -12.11 11.00
N SER A 103 3.27 -11.61 11.65
CA SER A 103 3.21 -11.06 13.00
C SER A 103 3.71 -9.61 13.00
N TYR A 104 3.24 -8.82 13.96
CA TYR A 104 3.69 -7.45 14.22
C TYR A 104 4.29 -7.38 15.62
N GLN A 105 5.54 -6.93 15.72
CA GLN A 105 6.32 -6.97 16.96
C GLN A 105 6.47 -5.59 17.61
N PHE A 106 5.66 -4.61 17.19
CA PHE A 106 5.73 -3.22 17.69
C PHE A 106 7.11 -2.56 17.47
N ASP A 107 7.88 -3.09 16.53
CA ASP A 107 9.25 -2.69 16.17
C ASP A 107 9.30 -1.69 15.01
N GLY A 108 8.13 -1.34 14.47
CA GLY A 108 7.91 -0.47 13.32
C GLY A 108 7.87 1.05 13.57
N LEU A 109 8.53 1.57 14.61
CA LEU A 109 8.43 3.00 14.95
C LEU A 109 9.74 3.78 14.80
N ARG A 110 10.85 3.10 14.48
CA ARG A 110 12.15 3.75 14.29
C ARG A 110 12.46 3.73 12.81
N ASN A 111 12.62 4.91 12.22
CA ASN A 111 13.08 5.14 10.84
C ASN A 111 14.53 4.65 10.58
N ASP A 112 14.87 3.48 11.10
CA ASP A 112 16.13 2.76 10.95
C ASP A 112 16.17 1.99 9.62
N LEU A 113 16.75 2.63 8.61
CA LEU A 113 16.81 2.08 7.25
C LEU A 113 17.63 0.78 7.16
N GLU A 114 18.60 0.57 8.06
CA GLU A 114 19.39 -0.68 8.07
C GLU A 114 18.55 -1.83 8.65
N ALA A 115 17.77 -1.57 9.70
CA ALA A 115 16.82 -2.55 10.22
C ALA A 115 15.75 -2.91 9.18
N LEU A 116 15.20 -1.92 8.46
CA LEU A 116 14.27 -2.16 7.35
C LEU A 116 14.92 -3.02 6.26
N TRP A 117 16.16 -2.71 5.88
CA TRP A 117 16.87 -3.46 4.86
C TRP A 117 17.08 -4.92 5.26
N ALA A 118 17.59 -5.17 6.47
CA ALA A 118 17.77 -6.51 6.99
C ALA A 118 16.44 -7.28 7.05
N HIS A 119 15.36 -6.62 7.47
CA HIS A 119 14.02 -7.19 7.54
C HIS A 119 13.50 -7.59 6.16
N MET A 120 13.53 -6.69 5.18
CA MET A 120 13.06 -6.97 3.84
C MET A 120 13.91 -8.05 3.14
N ARG A 121 15.23 -8.05 3.35
CA ARG A 121 16.13 -9.09 2.82
C ARG A 121 15.87 -10.49 3.39
N ALA A 122 15.26 -10.60 4.57
CA ALA A 122 14.81 -11.86 5.13
C ALA A 122 13.53 -12.42 4.45
N GLY A 123 12.97 -11.71 3.46
CA GLY A 123 11.75 -12.13 2.76
C GLY A 123 10.46 -11.73 3.48
N ASN A 124 10.57 -10.76 4.40
CA ASN A 124 9.44 -10.15 5.08
C ASN A 124 8.84 -8.99 4.27
N ALA A 125 7.81 -8.35 4.82
CA ALA A 125 7.17 -7.18 4.23
C ALA A 125 7.14 -6.00 5.22
N ALA A 126 6.83 -4.81 4.71
CA ALA A 126 6.63 -3.63 5.53
C ALA A 126 5.53 -2.74 4.95
N LEU A 127 4.93 -1.91 5.80
CA LEU A 127 4.10 -0.78 5.39
C LEU A 127 4.90 0.48 5.63
N CYS A 128 4.92 1.43 4.69
CA CYS A 128 5.66 2.68 4.87
C CYS A 128 4.97 3.86 4.19
N ASN A 129 5.45 5.05 4.52
CA ASN A 129 5.18 6.26 3.75
C ASN A 129 6.29 6.48 2.72
N LEU A 130 5.96 6.63 1.44
CA LEU A 130 6.89 7.20 0.46
C LEU A 130 6.80 8.73 0.40
N ARG A 131 5.70 9.29 0.88
CA ARG A 131 5.53 10.70 1.22
C ARG A 131 4.59 10.80 2.40
N VAL A 132 4.61 11.94 3.09
CA VAL A 132 3.66 12.21 4.19
C VAL A 132 2.22 11.98 3.71
N GLY A 133 1.44 11.24 4.50
CA GLY A 133 0.01 10.98 4.26
C GLY A 133 -0.28 9.98 3.13
N HIS A 134 0.66 9.11 2.77
CA HIS A 134 0.39 8.04 1.79
C HIS A 134 1.11 6.74 2.16
N ILE A 135 0.33 5.77 2.63
CA ILE A 135 0.80 4.44 3.03
C ILE A 135 0.87 3.53 1.80
N VAL A 136 1.99 2.83 1.65
CA VAL A 136 2.19 1.79 0.63
C VAL A 136 2.72 0.49 1.24
N ALA A 137 2.66 -0.59 0.47
CA ALA A 137 3.28 -1.87 0.81
C ALA A 137 4.68 -1.98 0.20
N LEU A 138 5.67 -2.38 1.01
CA LEU A 138 6.96 -2.88 0.55
C LEU A 138 6.93 -4.40 0.63
N VAL A 139 7.24 -5.06 -0.49
CA VAL A 139 7.03 -6.51 -0.63
C VAL A 139 8.27 -7.30 -1.04
N ASP A 140 9.28 -6.64 -1.58
CA ASP A 140 10.55 -7.28 -1.97
C ASP A 140 11.72 -6.30 -1.84
N ALA A 141 12.94 -6.83 -1.80
CA ALA A 141 14.18 -6.07 -1.70
C ALA A 141 15.28 -6.67 -2.58
N ARG A 142 15.93 -5.81 -3.36
CA ARG A 142 17.07 -6.17 -4.21
C ARG A 142 18.20 -5.17 -4.07
N GLU A 143 19.41 -5.64 -4.37
CA GLU A 143 20.58 -4.78 -4.52
C GLU A 143 20.98 -4.81 -6.00
N THR A 144 21.18 -3.63 -6.58
CA THR A 144 21.59 -3.44 -7.96
C THR A 144 22.88 -2.61 -7.99
N GLU A 145 23.44 -2.37 -9.18
CA GLU A 145 24.55 -1.42 -9.35
C GLU A 145 24.20 0.02 -8.90
N ARG A 146 22.90 0.36 -8.84
CA ARG A 146 22.41 1.66 -8.36
C ARG A 146 22.20 1.70 -6.85
N GLY A 147 22.41 0.59 -6.15
CA GLY A 147 22.24 0.44 -4.72
C GLY A 147 21.03 -0.41 -4.32
N ARG A 148 20.60 -0.23 -3.08
CA ARG A 148 19.49 -0.97 -2.45
C ARG A 148 18.14 -0.42 -2.91
N GLU A 149 17.23 -1.31 -3.27
CA GLU A 149 15.92 -0.96 -3.81
C GLU A 149 14.83 -1.83 -3.15
N TYR A 150 13.63 -1.26 -2.99
CA TYR A 150 12.44 -1.99 -2.53
C TYR A 150 11.37 -2.03 -3.61
N LEU A 151 10.69 -3.16 -3.76
CA LEU A 151 9.50 -3.28 -4.59
C LEU A 151 8.30 -2.77 -3.82
N VAL A 152 7.63 -1.79 -4.40
CA VAL A 152 6.44 -1.14 -3.85
C VAL A 152 5.19 -1.70 -4.53
N ILE A 153 4.12 -1.90 -3.77
CA ILE A 153 2.74 -1.94 -4.27
C ILE A 153 2.01 -0.71 -3.71
N ASP A 154 1.60 0.18 -4.61
CA ASP A 154 1.02 1.47 -4.32
C ASP A 154 -0.43 1.52 -4.82
N SER A 155 -1.38 1.28 -3.90
CA SER A 155 -2.82 1.24 -4.17
C SER A 155 -3.37 2.51 -4.83
N TYR A 156 -2.71 3.65 -4.63
CA TYR A 156 -3.11 4.93 -5.20
C TYR A 156 -2.27 5.33 -6.42
N SER A 157 -1.25 4.54 -6.79
CA SER A 157 -0.42 4.73 -7.99
C SER A 157 0.22 6.12 -8.09
N GLU A 158 1.00 6.50 -7.10
CA GLU A 158 1.66 7.81 -6.99
C GLU A 158 3.10 7.82 -7.52
N SER A 159 3.48 6.87 -8.37
CA SER A 159 4.82 6.79 -8.95
C SER A 159 5.29 8.09 -9.64
N ALA A 160 4.36 8.91 -10.14
CA ALA A 160 4.66 10.20 -10.78
C ALA A 160 4.54 11.42 -9.84
N HIS A 161 4.18 11.23 -8.57
CA HIS A 161 4.07 12.31 -7.60
C HIS A 161 5.43 12.99 -7.40
N GLU A 162 5.46 14.33 -7.25
CA GLU A 162 6.71 15.11 -7.22
C GLU A 162 7.71 14.65 -6.16
N LYS A 163 7.22 14.20 -5.00
CA LYS A 163 7.99 13.70 -3.87
C LYS A 163 8.47 12.24 -4.02
N VAL A 164 7.96 11.51 -5.02
CA VAL A 164 8.22 10.07 -5.21
C VAL A 164 8.99 9.83 -6.51
N LYS A 165 8.65 10.54 -7.59
CA LYS A 165 9.13 10.27 -8.95
C LYS A 165 10.65 10.17 -9.11
N ASN A 166 11.42 10.95 -8.33
CA ASN A 166 12.88 10.95 -8.41
C ASN A 166 13.53 9.76 -7.68
N ALA A 167 12.80 9.09 -6.78
CA ALA A 167 13.25 7.89 -6.08
C ALA A 167 12.86 6.61 -6.82
N VAL A 168 11.96 6.67 -7.81
CA VAL A 168 11.60 5.52 -8.64
C VAL A 168 12.80 5.11 -9.49
N ARG A 169 13.17 3.84 -9.40
CA ARG A 169 14.34 3.25 -10.07
C ARG A 169 13.95 2.39 -11.27
N GLU A 170 12.81 1.71 -11.18
CA GLU A 170 12.27 0.86 -12.24
C GLU A 170 10.77 0.70 -12.02
N VAL A 171 10.00 0.55 -13.10
CA VAL A 171 8.55 0.34 -13.03
C VAL A 171 8.21 -1.08 -13.47
N VAL A 172 7.13 -1.64 -12.93
CA VAL A 172 6.55 -2.88 -13.44
C VAL A 172 5.53 -2.50 -14.51
N GLU A 173 5.85 -2.69 -15.79
CA GLU A 173 5.03 -2.22 -16.93
C GLU A 173 3.57 -2.73 -16.88
N ALA A 174 3.37 -3.98 -16.46
CA ALA A 174 2.04 -4.58 -16.28
C ALA A 174 1.18 -3.82 -15.24
N SER A 175 1.81 -3.05 -14.35
CA SER A 175 1.15 -2.25 -13.31
C SER A 175 0.71 -0.85 -13.77
N SER A 176 0.86 -0.51 -15.06
CA SER A 176 0.47 0.79 -15.61
C SER A 176 -1.02 1.12 -15.39
N ILE A 177 -1.31 2.30 -14.87
CA ILE A 177 -2.66 2.83 -14.66
C ILE A 177 -2.77 4.15 -15.41
N THR A 178 -3.67 4.19 -16.39
CA THR A 178 -3.99 5.41 -17.14
C THR A 178 -5.29 6.01 -16.61
N ALA A 179 -5.22 7.25 -16.15
CA ALA A 179 -6.34 8.01 -15.60
C ALA A 179 -6.50 9.37 -16.32
N PRO A 180 -7.72 9.90 -16.43
CA PRO A 180 -7.93 11.22 -16.99
C PRO A 180 -7.38 12.29 -16.05
N VAL A 181 -6.68 13.28 -16.60
CA VAL A 181 -6.38 14.53 -15.91
C VAL A 181 -7.62 15.41 -16.04
N ARG A 182 -8.20 15.81 -14.92
CA ARG A 182 -9.39 16.68 -14.88
C ARG A 182 -9.02 18.06 -14.34
N ASN A 183 -9.58 19.11 -14.91
CA ASN A 183 -9.44 20.47 -14.37
C ASN A 183 -10.35 20.66 -13.14
N ALA A 184 -10.36 21.87 -12.55
CA ALA A 184 -11.16 22.19 -11.38
C ALA A 184 -12.68 21.99 -11.58
N ASP A 185 -13.17 22.10 -12.82
CA ASP A 185 -14.58 21.89 -13.18
C ASP A 185 -14.92 20.42 -13.48
N GLY A 186 -13.96 19.52 -13.34
CA GLY A 186 -14.12 18.09 -13.64
C GLY A 186 -14.04 17.73 -15.13
N LEU A 187 -13.77 18.69 -16.02
CA LEU A 187 -13.55 18.44 -17.45
C LEU A 187 -12.25 17.64 -17.64
N ALA A 188 -12.30 16.53 -18.36
CA ALA A 188 -11.10 15.80 -18.75
C ALA A 188 -10.31 16.62 -19.79
N VAL A 189 -9.09 17.01 -19.42
CA VAL A 189 -8.18 17.85 -20.22
C VAL A 189 -6.96 17.10 -20.74
N GLY A 190 -6.83 15.82 -20.40
CA GLY A 190 -5.74 14.96 -20.85
C GLY A 190 -5.75 13.62 -20.14
N GLU A 191 -4.67 12.87 -20.29
CA GLU A 191 -4.45 11.59 -19.62
C GLU A 191 -3.07 11.59 -18.95
N THR A 192 -2.95 10.84 -17.85
CA THR A 192 -1.69 10.56 -17.20
C THR A 192 -1.54 9.05 -17.01
N THR A 193 -0.31 8.55 -17.16
CA THR A 193 0.04 7.16 -16.86
C THR A 193 0.94 7.14 -15.64
N GLN A 194 0.54 6.34 -14.65
CA GLN A 194 1.28 6.08 -13.43
C GLN A 194 1.43 4.56 -13.25
N TYR A 195 2.24 4.14 -12.30
CA TYR A 195 2.51 2.72 -12.05
C TYR A 195 2.10 2.35 -10.63
N ALA A 196 1.38 1.25 -10.50
CA ALA A 196 0.95 0.69 -9.23
C ALA A 196 2.04 -0.14 -8.55
N MET A 197 3.03 -0.61 -9.31
CA MET A 197 4.18 -1.36 -8.79
C MET A 197 5.47 -0.86 -9.39
N TYR A 198 6.45 -0.58 -8.55
CA TYR A 198 7.72 0.00 -8.95
C TYR A 198 8.80 -0.23 -7.89
N TRP A 199 10.05 -0.28 -8.33
CA TRP A 199 11.21 -0.27 -7.45
C TRP A 199 11.55 1.15 -7.05
N VAL A 200 11.77 1.37 -5.76
CA VAL A 200 12.15 2.67 -5.18
C VAL A 200 13.49 2.55 -4.46
N ASP A 201 14.25 3.65 -4.44
CA ASP A 201 15.46 3.77 -3.63
C ASP A 201 15.16 3.42 -2.15
N ALA A 202 15.99 2.57 -1.54
CA ALA A 202 15.84 2.15 -0.15
C ALA A 202 15.98 3.30 0.87
N ALA A 203 16.47 4.47 0.47
CA ALA A 203 16.50 5.69 1.30
C ALA A 203 15.17 6.47 1.32
N GLN A 204 14.21 6.12 0.45
CA GLN A 204 12.93 6.81 0.34
C GLN A 204 11.93 6.52 1.48
N PRO A 205 11.73 5.26 1.92
CA PRO A 205 10.72 4.93 2.90
C PRO A 205 10.87 5.70 4.21
N ARG A 206 9.74 6.09 4.79
CA ARG A 206 9.61 6.70 6.11
C ARG A 206 8.47 6.05 6.90
N ASP A 207 8.53 6.21 8.20
CA ASP A 207 7.56 5.82 9.21
C ASP A 207 7.10 4.37 9.01
N PHE A 208 7.99 3.40 8.87
CA PHE A 208 7.62 2.06 8.41
C PHE A 208 7.28 1.08 9.54
N ASN A 209 6.21 0.30 9.36
CA ASN A 209 5.87 -0.82 10.22
C ASN A 209 6.38 -2.14 9.63
N LEU A 210 7.09 -2.95 10.43
CA LEU A 210 7.67 -4.22 10.00
C LEU A 210 6.66 -5.36 10.20
N LEU A 211 6.36 -6.10 9.12
CA LEU A 211 5.48 -7.27 9.15
C LEU A 211 6.33 -8.52 8.96
N HIS A 212 6.44 -9.32 10.02
CA HIS A 212 7.27 -10.52 10.07
C HIS A 212 6.51 -11.71 9.52
N ARG A 213 7.01 -12.32 8.45
CA ARG A 213 6.36 -13.47 7.83
C ARG A 213 6.32 -14.66 8.80
N LEU A 214 5.21 -15.39 8.80
CA LEU A 214 5.04 -16.67 9.52
C LEU A 214 5.26 -17.88 8.61
#